data_AF-A0A8S3IGM9-F1
#
_entry.id   AF-A0A8S3IGM9-F1
#
_cell.length_a   1.000
_cell.length_b   1.000
_cell.length_c   1.000
_cell.angle_alpha   90.00
_cell.angle_beta   90.00
_cell.angle_gamma   90.00
#
_symmetry.space_group_name_H-M   'P 1'
#
loop_
_entity.id
_entity.type
_entity.pdbx_description
1 polymer ?
#
loop_
_entity_poly.entity_id
_entity_poly.type
_entity_poly.pdbx_seq_one_letter_code
_entity_poly.pdbx_strand_id
1 'polypeptide(L)'
;FSSPKVFYSETSSLFAAREKYPSLIRTVPGDSQHNIARKLLLRQYNWRRYGILYQYERQYTMPVTRFNDLLQDENDWENALSKGISFNDLDETQGNRTRNSLKEAFDELQ
;
A
#
# COMPACT_ATOMS: atom_id res chain seq x y z
N PHE A 1 12.98 -24.87 20.64
CA PHE A 1 11.60 -24.57 21.05
C PHE A 1 11.24 -23.17 20.58
N SER A 2 10.14 -23.01 19.85
CA SER A 2 9.61 -21.69 19.46
C SER A 2 8.41 -21.37 20.34
N SER A 3 8.58 -20.48 21.31
CA SER A 3 7.47 -20.03 22.16
C SER A 3 6.56 -19.08 21.39
N PRO A 4 5.23 -19.14 21.57
CA PRO A 4 4.30 -18.21 20.95
C PRO A 4 4.57 -16.78 21.45
N LYS A 5 4.61 -15.82 20.53
CA LYS A 5 4.75 -14.38 20.85
C LYS A 5 3.49 -13.66 20.41
N VAL A 6 2.92 -12.87 21.32
CA VAL A 6 1.70 -12.09 21.07
C VAL A 6 2.06 -10.60 21.03
N PHE A 7 1.77 -9.94 19.91
CA PHE A 7 1.97 -8.50 19.74
C PHE A 7 0.65 -7.75 19.81
N TYR A 8 0.64 -6.63 20.53
CA TYR A 8 -0.55 -5.79 20.73
C TYR A 8 -0.54 -4.48 19.93
N SER A 9 0.63 -4.03 19.45
CA SER A 9 0.78 -2.73 18.77
C SER A 9 1.48 -2.82 17.42
N GLU A 10 1.90 -4.01 17.00
CA GLU A 10 2.68 -4.19 15.78
C GLU A 10 1.76 -4.40 14.57
N THR A 11 1.67 -3.38 13.71
CA THR A 11 0.79 -3.36 12.54
C THR A 11 1.51 -3.66 11.23
N SER A 12 2.85 -3.71 11.22
CA SER A 12 3.62 -3.85 9.99
C SER A 12 3.20 -5.08 9.19
N SER A 13 3.04 -4.89 7.87
CA SER A 13 2.67 -5.96 6.95
C SER A 13 3.79 -6.99 6.74
N LEU A 14 5.03 -6.68 7.16
CA LEU A 14 6.16 -7.59 7.11
C LEU A 14 5.96 -8.85 7.96
N PHE A 15 5.20 -8.73 9.05
CA PHE A 15 4.94 -9.81 9.98
C PHE A 15 3.81 -10.75 9.54
N ALA A 16 3.21 -10.52 8.37
CA ALA A 16 2.20 -11.42 7.82
C ALA A 16 2.79 -12.74 7.27
N ALA A 17 4.11 -12.80 7.00
CA ALA A 17 4.76 -13.98 6.44
C ALA A 17 4.92 -15.09 7.50
N ARG A 18 3.94 -16.01 7.56
CA ARG A 18 3.94 -17.13 8.52
C ARG A 18 5.10 -18.10 8.37
N GLU A 19 5.66 -18.23 7.16
CA GLU A 19 6.88 -19.02 6.92
C GLU A 19 8.07 -18.49 7.73
N LYS A 20 8.20 -17.16 7.81
CA LYS A 20 9.27 -16.50 8.55
C LYS A 20 8.95 -16.34 10.04
N TYR A 21 7.67 -16.19 10.38
CA TYR A 21 7.21 -15.96 11.76
C TYR A 21 6.07 -16.92 12.14
N PRO A 22 6.35 -18.23 12.32
CA PRO A 22 5.33 -19.25 12.50
C PRO A 22 4.62 -19.22 13.86
N SER A 23 5.28 -18.75 14.91
CA SER A 23 4.73 -18.65 16.27
C SER A 23 4.22 -17.25 16.64
N LEU A 24 4.11 -16.39 15.63
CA LEU A 24 3.69 -15.00 15.80
C LEU A 24 2.17 -14.88 15.74
N ILE A 25 1.59 -14.35 16.82
CA ILE A 25 0.17 -14.03 16.90
C ILE A 25 0.07 -12.52 17.17
N ARG A 26 -0.91 -11.85 16.55
CA ARG A 26 -1.19 -10.43 16.81
C ARG A 26 -2.67 -10.21 17.00
N THR A 27 -3.03 -9.27 17.87
CA THR A 27 -4.42 -8.89 18.14
C THR A 27 -4.91 -7.77 17.23
N VAL A 28 -3.99 -7.00 16.63
CA VAL A 28 -4.29 -5.87 15.75
C VAL A 28 -4.16 -6.31 14.29
N PRO A 29 -5.06 -5.83 13.41
CA PRO A 29 -4.92 -6.08 11.99
C PRO A 29 -3.64 -5.46 11.43
N GLY A 30 -3.05 -6.11 10.42
CA GLY A 30 -1.90 -5.56 9.72
C GLY A 30 -2.30 -4.46 8.74
N ASP A 31 -1.37 -3.56 8.41
CA ASP A 31 -1.64 -2.39 7.57
C ASP A 31 -2.25 -2.76 6.20
N SER A 32 -1.84 -3.88 5.61
CA SER A 32 -2.38 -4.40 4.35
C SER A 32 -3.81 -4.94 4.45
N GLN A 33 -4.33 -5.27 5.64
CA GLN A 33 -5.72 -5.73 5.78
C GLN A 33 -6.72 -4.60 5.54
N HIS A 34 -6.32 -3.34 5.71
CA HIS A 34 -7.15 -2.18 5.39
C HIS A 34 -7.39 -2.01 3.87
N ASN A 35 -6.60 -2.67 3.01
CA ASN A 35 -6.74 -2.60 1.56
C ASN A 35 -8.07 -3.15 1.05
N ILE A 36 -8.61 -4.16 1.75
CA ILE A 36 -9.92 -4.72 1.42
C ILE A 36 -11.00 -3.63 1.55
N ALA A 37 -10.96 -2.85 2.63
CA ALA A 37 -11.90 -1.75 2.83
C ALA A 37 -11.72 -0.64 1.79
N ARG A 38 -10.48 -0.30 1.42
CA ARG A 38 -10.19 0.69 0.36
C ARG A 38 -10.79 0.26 -0.98
N LYS A 39 -10.60 -1.01 -1.36
CA LYS A 39 -11.18 -1.59 -2.58
C LYS A 39 -12.71 -1.54 -2.56
N LEU A 40 -13.34 -1.92 -1.45
CA LEU A 40 -14.79 -1.84 -1.30
C LEU A 40 -15.30 -0.40 -1.45
N LEU A 41 -14.56 0.58 -0.94
CA LEU A 41 -14.88 1.99 -1.09
C LEU A 41 -14.76 2.44 -2.56
N LEU A 42 -13.68 2.06 -3.26
CA LEU A 42 -13.54 2.35 -4.69
C LEU A 42 -14.71 1.77 -5.49
N ARG A 43 -15.12 0.53 -5.17
CA ARG A 43 -16.24 -0.15 -5.82
C ARG A 43 -17.58 0.53 -5.53
N GLN A 44 -17.82 0.93 -4.27
CA GLN A 44 -19.07 1.58 -3.87
C GLN A 44 -19.34 2.87 -4.66
N TYR A 45 -18.28 3.61 -4.98
CA TYR A 45 -18.39 4.89 -5.71
C TYR A 45 -17.98 4.78 -7.19
N ASN A 46 -17.73 3.57 -7.71
CA ASN A 46 -17.26 3.31 -9.07
C ASN A 46 -16.01 4.13 -9.46
N TRP A 47 -15.10 4.37 -8.52
CA TRP A 47 -13.87 5.11 -8.78
C TRP A 47 -12.85 4.23 -9.48
N ARG A 48 -12.68 4.43 -10.80
CA ARG A 48 -11.70 3.70 -11.64
C ARG A 48 -10.35 4.38 -11.79
N ARG A 49 -10.23 5.63 -11.35
CA ARG A 49 -8.98 6.40 -11.35
C ARG A 49 -8.58 6.70 -9.92
N TYR A 50 -7.36 6.34 -9.53
CA TYR A 50 -6.85 6.63 -8.19
C TYR A 50 -5.34 6.86 -8.20
N GLY A 51 -4.88 7.74 -7.31
CA GLY A 51 -3.47 7.97 -7.06
C GLY A 51 -3.08 7.48 -5.67
N ILE A 52 -1.91 6.88 -5.53
CA ILE A 52 -1.37 6.46 -4.24
C ILE A 52 -0.10 7.27 -3.97
N LEU A 53 -0.10 8.00 -2.86
CA LEU A 53 1.08 8.69 -2.35
C LEU A 53 1.54 7.99 -1.08
N TYR A 54 2.81 7.59 -1.03
CA TYR A 54 3.36 6.89 0.13
C TYR A 54 4.83 7.27 0.36
N GLN A 55 5.32 7.11 1.58
CA GLN A 55 6.73 7.28 1.88
C GLN A 55 7.51 6.02 1.45
N TYR A 56 8.70 6.16 0.87
CA TYR A 56 9.49 5.02 0.40
C TYR A 56 10.20 4.30 1.56
N GLU A 57 9.42 3.69 2.43
CA GLU A 57 9.89 2.80 3.48
C GLU A 57 9.21 1.45 3.36
N ARG A 58 9.90 0.37 3.73
CA ARG A 58 9.36 -1.00 3.61
C ARG A 58 8.00 -1.16 4.28
N GLN A 59 7.76 -0.47 5.38
CA GLN A 59 6.49 -0.54 6.10
C GLN A 59 5.30 -0.02 5.28
N TYR A 60 5.52 0.97 4.41
CA TYR A 60 4.49 1.58 3.56
C TYR A 60 4.49 1.02 2.13
N THR A 61 5.63 0.64 1.58
CA THR A 61 5.71 0.00 0.26
C THR A 61 4.92 -1.30 0.22
N MET A 62 5.02 -2.14 1.26
CA MET A 62 4.38 -3.45 1.30
C MET A 62 2.83 -3.40 1.22
N PRO A 63 2.14 -2.54 2.00
CA PRO A 63 0.70 -2.32 1.83
C PRO A 63 0.32 -1.84 0.44
N VAL A 64 1.10 -0.97 -0.19
CA VAL A 64 0.81 -0.44 -1.53
C VAL A 64 0.94 -1.53 -2.59
N THR A 65 2.01 -2.32 -2.58
CA THR A 65 2.17 -3.47 -3.48
C THR A 65 1.00 -4.44 -3.35
N ARG A 66 0.66 -4.84 -2.11
CA ARG A 66 -0.47 -5.75 -1.88
C ARG A 66 -1.82 -5.18 -2.31
N PHE A 67 -1.98 -3.86 -2.28
CA PHE A 67 -3.21 -3.24 -2.76
C PHE A 67 -3.32 -3.34 -4.28
N ASN A 68 -2.21 -3.12 -5.00
CA ASN A 68 -2.17 -3.28 -6.45
C ASN A 68 -2.40 -4.75 -6.85
N ASP A 69 -1.78 -5.70 -6.15
CA ASP A 69 -2.01 -7.13 -6.38
C ASP A 69 -3.51 -7.49 -6.19
N LEU A 70 -4.12 -7.00 -5.10
CA LEU A 70 -5.54 -7.22 -4.78
C LEU A 70 -6.50 -6.68 -5.87
N LEU A 71 -6.08 -5.63 -6.57
CA LEU A 71 -6.86 -5.03 -7.65
C LEU A 71 -6.62 -5.74 -8.98
N GLN A 72 -5.38 -6.16 -9.26
CA GLN A 72 -5.03 -6.92 -10.46
C GLN A 72 -5.66 -8.32 -10.51
N ASP A 73 -5.89 -8.94 -9.34
CA ASP A 73 -6.57 -10.24 -9.24
C ASP A 73 -8.04 -10.20 -9.73
N GLU A 74 -8.63 -9.01 -9.92
CA GLU A 74 -10.01 -8.83 -10.39
C GLU A 74 -10.07 -8.18 -11.78
N ASN A 75 -10.73 -8.84 -12.73
CA ASN A 75 -10.94 -8.34 -14.10
C ASN A 75 -11.64 -6.95 -14.16
N ASP A 76 -12.35 -6.56 -13.10
CA ASP A 76 -13.05 -5.27 -13.02
C ASP A 76 -12.09 -4.06 -13.07
N TRP A 77 -10.81 -4.26 -12.71
CA TRP A 77 -9.80 -3.20 -12.57
C TRP A 77 -8.74 -3.19 -13.68
N GLU A 78 -8.88 -4.00 -14.74
CA GLU A 78 -7.92 -4.05 -15.86
C GLU A 78 -7.69 -2.68 -16.52
N ASN A 79 -8.69 -1.80 -16.50
CA ASN A 79 -8.63 -0.45 -17.06
C ASN A 79 -8.46 0.65 -15.99
N ALA A 80 -8.13 0.29 -14.76
CA ALA A 80 -7.96 1.26 -13.69
C ALA A 80 -6.62 1.99 -13.84
N LEU A 81 -6.69 3.30 -14.03
CA LEU A 81 -5.50 4.14 -14.07
C LEU A 81 -5.04 4.37 -12.64
N SER A 82 -3.91 3.75 -12.30
CA SER A 82 -3.26 3.91 -11.01
C SER A 82 -1.86 4.50 -11.17
N LYS A 83 -1.54 5.51 -10.37
CA LYS A 83 -0.19 6.08 -10.30
C LYS A 83 0.25 6.11 -8.85
N GLY A 84 1.29 5.33 -8.55
CA GLY A 84 1.92 5.25 -7.24
C GLY A 84 3.17 6.12 -7.21
N ILE A 85 3.21 7.11 -6.32
CA ILE A 85 4.36 7.99 -6.15
C ILE A 85 4.91 7.82 -4.74
N SER A 86 6.18 7.45 -4.66
CA SER A 86 6.90 7.36 -3.41
C SER A 86 7.71 8.62 -3.16
N PHE A 87 7.67 9.16 -1.94
CA PHE A 87 8.55 10.26 -1.52
C PHE A 87 9.55 9.77 -0.46
N ASN A 88 10.80 10.21 -0.57
CA ASN A 88 11.82 10.05 0.49
C ASN A 88 11.80 11.27 1.40
N ASP A 89 12.27 11.10 2.63
CA ASP A 89 12.59 12.21 3.53
C ASP A 89 13.73 13.05 2.93
N LEU A 90 13.30 14.07 2.19
CA LEU A 90 13.95 15.33 1.81
C LEU A 90 15.49 15.33 1.66
N ASP A 91 15.96 14.95 0.47
CA ASP A 91 16.93 15.80 -0.24
C ASP A 91 16.14 16.71 -1.20
N GLU A 92 16.31 18.03 -1.11
CA GLU A 92 15.55 19.04 -1.90
C GLU A 92 15.57 18.77 -3.42
N THR A 93 16.64 18.16 -3.92
CA THR A 93 16.80 17.78 -5.33
C THR A 93 15.88 16.63 -5.76
N GLN A 94 15.60 15.68 -4.87
CA GLN A 94 14.61 14.61 -5.07
C GLN A 94 13.19 15.17 -4.97
N GLY A 95 12.94 16.07 -4.02
CA GLY A 95 11.63 16.69 -3.82
C GLY A 95 11.12 17.47 -5.05
N ASN A 96 11.99 18.15 -5.78
CA ASN A 96 11.62 18.84 -7.02
C ASN A 96 11.34 17.88 -8.17
N ARG A 97 12.04 16.73 -8.25
CA ARG A 97 11.73 15.66 -9.22
C ARG A 97 10.39 15.00 -8.91
N THR A 98 10.11 14.71 -7.64
CA THR A 98 8.83 14.15 -7.20
C THR A 98 7.68 15.12 -7.45
N ARG A 99 7.89 16.43 -7.25
CA ARG A 99 6.87 17.46 -7.56
C ARG A 99 6.54 17.54 -9.06
N ASN A 100 7.55 17.42 -9.92
CA ASN A 100 7.32 17.45 -11.36
C ASN A 100 6.63 16.17 -11.85
N SER A 101 7.06 15.00 -11.35
CA SER A 101 6.37 13.74 -11.66
C SER A 101 4.95 13.67 -11.09
N LEU A 102 4.68 14.33 -9.96
CA LEU A 102 3.33 14.51 -9.41
C LEU A 102 2.48 15.38 -10.34
N LYS A 103 2.99 16.52 -10.81
CA LYS A 103 2.24 17.36 -11.76
C LYS A 103 1.93 16.61 -13.05
N GLU A 104 2.92 15.95 -13.64
CA GLU A 104 2.73 15.12 -14.84
C GLU A 104 1.72 13.98 -14.59
N ALA A 105 1.76 13.34 -13.41
CA ALA A 105 0.77 12.35 -12.99
C ALA A 105 -0.66 12.89 -12.88
N PHE A 106 -0.82 14.08 -12.32
CA PHE A 106 -2.13 14.71 -12.19
C PHE A 106 -2.66 15.17 -13.55
N ASP A 107 -1.80 15.70 -14.41
CA ASP A 107 -2.18 16.15 -15.75
C ASP A 107 -2.58 14.98 -16.67
N GLU A 108 -1.95 13.81 -16.54
CA GLU A 108 -2.36 12.57 -17.25
C GLU A 108 -3.71 11.99 -16.77
N LEU A 109 -4.21 12.43 -15.60
CA LEU A 109 -5.45 11.93 -15.01
C LEU A 109 -6.67 12.82 -15.31
N GLN A 110 -6.49 14.03 -15.84
CA GLN A 110 -7.58 14.91 -16.30
C GLN A 110 -8.03 14.52 -17.71
#